data_AF-A0A2V6P8H3-F1
#
_entry.id   AF-A0A2V6P8H3-F1
#
_cell.length_a   1.000
_cell.length_b   1.000
_cell.length_c   1.000
_cell.angle_alpha   90.00
_cell.angle_beta   90.00
_cell.angle_gamma   90.00
#
_symmetry.space_group_name_H-M   'P 1'
#
loop_
_entity.id
_entity.type
_entity.pdbx_description
1 polymer ?
#
loop_
_entity_poly.entity_id
_entity_poly.type
_entity_poly.pdbx_seq_one_letter_code
_entity_poly.pdbx_strand_id
1 'polypeptide(L)'
;YITGWRVKSEILTRQKSHLDVKAGWLRLEPGETKNGEGRMFPLVPRLRAVLEAQVEGTRQFEQEKGRIIPWLFHRNGERIKFFRRSWLTACSRVGLAVKVQRGDREVVVPARIPHDFRRTAVRNLERAGIPRSAAMAMVGHRTEAIYRRYAIADESMLIAAGAKLQALYDVTATPSRTVVPMPANRAVFATGRDENGASSVQVGRSEGSTLKLSDSELRERTEK
;
A
#
# COMPACT_ATOMS: atom_id res chain seq x y z
N TYR A 1 4.16 13.92 8.87
CA TYR A 1 2.83 13.51 9.38
C TYR A 1 2.10 12.55 8.44
N ILE A 2 2.42 12.49 7.13
CA ILE A 2 1.74 11.58 6.19
C ILE A 2 2.10 10.11 6.47
N THR A 3 3.40 9.79 6.44
CA THR A 3 3.88 8.40 6.56
C THR A 3 3.91 7.85 7.98
N GLY A 4 3.97 8.74 8.98
CA GLY A 4 4.23 8.37 10.38
C GLY A 4 5.63 7.80 10.63
N TRP A 5 6.54 7.86 9.66
CA TRP A 5 7.90 7.34 9.81
C TRP A 5 8.74 8.21 10.77
N ARG A 6 9.67 7.58 11.48
CA ARG A 6 10.58 8.21 12.44
C ARG A 6 11.51 9.18 11.73
N VAL A 7 11.52 10.43 12.19
CA VAL A 7 12.25 11.46 11.45
C VAL A 7 13.74 11.17 11.35
N LYS A 8 14.42 10.91 12.48
CA LYS A 8 15.89 10.75 12.51
C LYS A 8 16.39 9.49 11.78
N SER A 9 15.71 8.36 11.97
CA SER A 9 16.18 7.05 11.52
C SER A 9 15.57 6.59 10.20
N GLU A 10 14.37 7.06 9.85
CA GLU A 10 13.65 6.58 8.67
C GLU A 10 13.56 7.67 7.59
N ILE A 11 13.10 8.89 7.92
CA ILE A 11 12.94 9.97 6.92
C ILE A 11 14.29 10.58 6.51
N LEU A 12 15.09 11.03 7.48
CA LEU A 12 16.35 11.73 7.20
C LEU A 12 17.49 10.81 6.72
N THR A 13 17.24 9.51 6.63
CA THR A 13 18.14 8.52 6.02
C THR A 13 17.72 8.16 4.59
N ARG A 14 16.56 8.64 4.10
CA ARG A 14 16.09 8.26 2.76
C ARG A 14 16.98 8.85 1.68
N GLN A 15 17.27 8.01 0.69
CA GLN A 15 17.95 8.36 -0.54
C GLN A 15 16.95 8.35 -1.69
N LYS A 16 17.31 8.97 -2.82
CA LYS A 16 16.51 9.00 -4.04
C LYS A 16 16.24 7.59 -4.58
N SER A 17 17.18 6.65 -4.39
CA SER A 17 17.02 5.24 -4.75
C SER A 17 15.86 4.53 -4.03
N HIS A 18 15.47 5.01 -2.84
CA HIS A 18 14.35 4.45 -2.08
C HIS A 18 12.98 4.97 -2.55
N LEU A 19 12.96 5.92 -3.50
CA LEU A 19 11.75 6.50 -4.07
C LEU A 19 11.53 5.98 -5.48
N ASP A 20 10.49 5.16 -5.66
CA ASP A 20 10.03 4.71 -6.96
C ASP A 20 8.76 5.49 -7.35
N VAL A 21 8.96 6.59 -8.07
CA VAL A 21 7.87 7.47 -8.52
C VAL A 21 6.94 6.77 -9.51
N LYS A 22 7.49 5.88 -10.35
CA LYS A 22 6.74 5.17 -11.40
C LYS A 22 5.85 4.09 -10.79
N ALA A 23 6.42 3.21 -9.96
CA ALA A 23 5.65 2.17 -9.28
C ALA A 23 4.82 2.73 -8.11
N GLY A 24 5.08 3.97 -7.67
CA GLY A 24 4.29 4.64 -6.65
C GLY A 24 4.66 4.24 -5.23
N TRP A 25 5.94 3.98 -4.95
CA TRP A 25 6.40 3.52 -3.64
C TRP A 25 7.53 4.36 -3.04
N LEU A 26 7.43 4.61 -1.74
CA LEU A 26 8.56 5.00 -0.90
C LEU A 26 8.95 3.81 -0.02
N ARG A 27 10.24 3.46 0.02
CA ARG A 27 10.73 2.23 0.65
C ARG A 27 11.70 2.48 1.81
N LEU A 28 11.67 1.55 2.74
CA LEU A 28 12.68 1.26 3.76
C LEU A 28 13.13 -0.16 3.51
N GLU A 29 14.41 -0.33 3.20
CA GLU A 29 14.96 -1.63 2.93
C GLU A 29 15.10 -2.42 4.25
N PRO A 30 15.00 -3.76 4.19
CA PRO A 30 15.30 -4.61 5.34
C PRO A 30 16.69 -4.30 5.91
N GLY A 31 16.81 -4.27 7.24
CA GLY A 31 18.06 -3.94 7.96
C GLY A 31 18.27 -2.46 8.28
N GLU A 32 17.52 -1.52 7.69
CA GLU A 32 17.71 -0.08 7.95
C GLU A 32 17.02 0.42 9.24
N THR A 33 16.08 -0.35 9.78
CA THR A 33 15.37 0.00 11.02
C THR A 33 15.91 -0.79 12.21
N LYS A 34 15.69 -0.27 13.45
CA LYS A 34 16.04 -0.96 14.71
C LYS A 34 15.50 -2.40 14.80
N ASN A 35 14.53 -2.73 13.96
CA ASN A 35 13.76 -3.96 13.95
C ASN A 35 14.09 -4.86 12.75
N GLY A 36 14.94 -4.42 11.82
CA GLY A 36 15.32 -5.18 10.61
C GLY A 36 14.23 -5.31 9.55
N GLU A 37 12.97 -5.01 9.87
CA GLU A 37 11.85 -5.11 8.92
C GLU A 37 11.83 -3.90 7.97
N GLY A 38 11.93 -4.20 6.67
CA GLY A 38 11.63 -3.26 5.60
C GLY A 38 10.15 -2.87 5.62
N ARG A 39 9.82 -1.73 5.01
CA ARG A 39 8.41 -1.31 4.83
C ARG A 39 8.27 -0.40 3.64
N MET A 40 7.09 -0.41 3.04
CA MET A 40 6.76 0.47 1.92
C MET A 40 5.57 1.35 2.29
N PHE A 41 5.56 2.56 1.75
CA PHE A 41 4.43 3.47 1.85
C PHE A 41 3.99 3.88 0.43
N PRO A 42 2.70 3.75 0.09
CA PRO A 42 2.20 4.12 -1.23
C PRO A 42 2.28 5.64 -1.42
N LEU A 43 2.68 6.08 -2.61
CA LEU A 43 2.73 7.50 -2.99
C LEU A 43 1.33 8.05 -3.26
N VAL A 44 0.56 8.23 -2.19
CA VAL A 44 -0.69 8.98 -2.22
C VAL A 44 -0.43 10.38 -2.77
N PRO A 45 -1.39 11.04 -3.45
CA PRO A 45 -1.15 12.29 -4.19
C PRO A 45 -0.44 13.37 -3.37
N ARG A 46 -0.82 13.52 -2.09
CA ARG A 46 -0.20 14.49 -1.17
C ARG A 46 1.27 14.17 -0.85
N LEU A 47 1.62 12.90 -0.73
CA LEU A 47 3.02 12.48 -0.52
C LEU A 47 3.81 12.64 -1.81
N ARG A 48 3.24 12.19 -2.93
CA ARG A 48 3.82 12.31 -4.27
C ARG A 48 4.24 13.74 -4.57
N ALA A 49 3.32 14.70 -4.44
CA ALA A 49 3.60 16.11 -4.72
C ALA A 49 4.79 16.67 -3.92
N VAL A 50 4.88 16.32 -2.62
CA VAL A 50 6.00 16.77 -1.77
C VAL A 50 7.32 16.15 -2.21
N LEU A 51 7.32 14.86 -2.55
CA LEU A 51 8.55 14.16 -2.93
C LEU A 51 9.02 14.52 -4.34
N GLU A 52 8.11 14.73 -5.28
CA GLU A 52 8.43 15.19 -6.63
C GLU A 52 9.03 16.60 -6.60
N ALA A 53 8.41 17.54 -5.86
CA ALA A 53 8.97 18.87 -5.66
C ALA A 53 10.36 18.82 -4.99
N GLN A 54 10.56 17.92 -4.03
CA GLN A 54 11.85 17.73 -3.37
C GLN A 54 12.92 17.18 -4.34
N VAL A 55 12.58 16.19 -5.16
CA VAL A 55 13.50 15.61 -6.15
C VAL A 55 13.88 16.65 -7.20
N GLU A 56 12.92 17.44 -7.68
CA GLU A 56 13.17 18.50 -8.65
C GLU A 56 14.08 19.59 -8.07
N GLY A 57 13.81 20.05 -6.85
CA GLY A 57 14.68 21.01 -6.16
C GLY A 57 16.10 20.46 -5.94
N THR A 58 16.24 19.17 -5.63
CA THR A 58 17.56 18.52 -5.55
C THR A 58 18.23 18.47 -6.92
N ARG A 59 17.51 18.12 -7.99
CA ARG A 59 18.06 18.07 -9.35
C ARG A 59 18.63 19.42 -9.79
N GLN A 60 17.91 20.51 -9.53
CA GLN A 60 18.37 21.88 -9.83
C GLN A 60 19.66 22.21 -9.06
N PHE A 61 19.71 21.85 -7.78
CA PHE A 61 20.92 22.04 -6.96
C PHE A 61 22.11 21.19 -7.45
N GLU A 62 21.86 19.95 -7.89
CA GLU A 62 22.90 19.08 -8.47
C GLU A 62 23.50 19.69 -9.75
N GLN A 63 22.66 20.27 -10.60
CA GLN A 63 23.10 20.97 -11.82
C GLN A 63 23.94 22.21 -11.49
N GLU A 64 23.49 23.04 -10.54
CA GLU A 64 24.20 24.25 -10.14
C GLU A 64 25.58 23.94 -9.52
N LYS A 65 25.67 22.88 -8.70
CA LYS A 65 26.89 22.53 -7.97
C LYS A 65 27.76 21.48 -8.66
N GLY A 66 27.31 20.90 -9.77
CA GLY A 66 28.02 19.86 -10.51
C GLY A 66 28.30 18.60 -9.69
N ARG A 67 27.43 18.23 -8.74
CA ARG A 67 27.62 17.06 -7.86
C ARG A 67 26.36 16.23 -7.73
N ILE A 68 26.52 14.91 -7.63
CA ILE A 68 25.42 13.98 -7.36
C ILE A 68 25.13 13.94 -5.86
N ILE A 69 23.85 14.02 -5.50
CA ILE A 69 23.32 14.01 -4.14
C ILE A 69 22.42 12.79 -3.99
N PRO A 70 22.81 11.78 -3.21
CA PRO A 70 22.00 10.58 -3.03
C PRO A 70 20.78 10.82 -2.13
N TRP A 71 20.85 11.79 -1.22
CA TRP A 71 19.84 12.02 -0.18
C TRP A 71 18.56 12.64 -0.71
N LEU A 72 17.41 12.09 -0.31
CA LEU A 72 16.10 12.65 -0.64
C LEU A 72 15.85 13.97 0.09
N PHE A 73 16.32 14.08 1.34
CA PHE A 73 16.30 15.31 2.12
C PHE A 73 17.71 15.70 2.53
N HIS A 74 18.17 16.86 2.08
CA HIS A 74 19.54 17.31 2.30
C HIS A 74 19.63 18.80 2.64
N ARG A 75 20.78 19.20 3.17
CA ARG A 75 21.20 20.59 3.31
C ARG A 75 22.53 20.73 2.60
N ASN A 76 22.58 21.52 1.54
CA ASN A 76 23.78 21.71 0.70
C ASN A 76 24.38 20.37 0.21
N GLY A 77 23.50 19.47 -0.22
CA GLY A 77 23.83 18.11 -0.64
C GLY A 77 24.25 17.12 0.46
N GLU A 78 24.36 17.55 1.71
CA GLU A 78 24.67 16.68 2.85
C GLU A 78 23.41 16.21 3.58
N ARG A 79 23.49 15.01 4.16
CA ARG A 79 22.40 14.46 4.98
C ARG A 79 22.08 15.37 6.16
N ILE A 80 20.79 15.69 6.33
CA ILE A 80 20.32 16.39 7.53
C ILE A 80 20.40 15.43 8.73
N LYS A 81 21.29 15.71 9.68
CA LYS A 81 21.39 14.92 10.93
C LYS A 81 20.32 15.31 11.94
N PHE A 82 20.09 16.62 12.10
CA PHE A 82 19.11 17.19 13.02
C PHE A 82 18.57 18.51 12.46
N PHE A 83 17.28 18.79 12.68
CA PHE A 83 16.63 20.04 12.26
C PHE A 83 15.88 20.73 13.41
N ARG A 84 16.14 20.33 14.67
CA ARG A 84 15.43 20.83 15.86
C ARG A 84 15.46 22.35 15.97
N ARG A 85 16.59 22.99 15.68
CA ARG A 85 16.73 24.45 15.71
C ARG A 85 15.87 25.11 14.63
N SER A 86 15.98 24.66 13.38
CA SER A 86 15.13 25.15 12.28
C SER A 86 13.64 24.94 12.54
N TRP A 87 13.27 23.82 13.16
CA TRP A 87 11.89 23.54 13.58
C TRP A 87 11.41 24.52 14.66
N LEU A 88 12.22 24.76 15.69
CA LEU A 88 11.91 25.76 16.72
C LEU A 88 11.73 27.15 16.09
N THR A 89 12.65 27.57 15.22
CA THR A 89 12.53 28.86 14.50
C THR A 89 11.25 28.94 13.69
N ALA A 90 10.89 27.87 12.96
CA ALA A 90 9.64 27.81 12.21
C ALA A 90 8.43 27.95 13.15
N CYS A 91 8.40 27.17 14.24
CA CYS A 91 7.34 27.26 15.26
C CYS A 91 7.23 28.66 15.87
N SER A 92 8.36 29.30 16.23
CA SER A 92 8.36 30.66 16.79
C SER A 92 7.77 31.68 15.82
N ARG A 93 8.10 31.58 14.52
CA ARG A 93 7.58 32.50 13.49
C ARG A 93 6.07 32.42 13.29
N VAL A 94 5.45 31.29 13.63
CA VAL A 94 4.00 31.08 13.47
C VAL A 94 3.27 31.04 14.82
N GLY A 95 3.89 31.54 15.90
CA GLY A 95 3.27 31.59 17.23
C GLY A 95 3.07 30.22 17.91
N LEU A 96 3.75 29.17 17.44
CA LEU A 96 3.69 27.80 17.98
C LEU A 96 4.90 27.46 18.85
N ALA A 97 5.55 28.45 19.45
CA ALA A 97 6.60 28.25 20.44
C ALA A 97 6.15 28.81 21.78
N VAL A 98 6.43 28.06 22.85
CA VAL A 98 6.05 28.41 24.22
C VAL A 98 7.30 28.57 25.08
N LYS A 99 7.25 29.53 26.00
CA LYS A 99 8.26 29.68 27.05
C LYS A 99 7.89 28.74 28.19
N VAL A 100 8.85 27.95 28.63
CA VAL A 100 8.69 27.03 29.77
C VAL A 100 9.85 27.22 30.73
N GLN A 101 9.56 27.18 32.03
CA GLN A 101 10.60 27.13 33.05
C GLN A 101 11.20 25.72 33.11
N ARG A 102 12.52 25.63 33.13
CA ARG A 102 13.25 24.37 33.24
C ARG A 102 14.40 24.53 34.22
N GLY A 103 14.13 24.23 35.49
CA GLY A 103 15.00 24.67 36.60
C GLY A 103 14.95 26.18 36.72
N ASP A 104 16.10 26.81 36.94
CA ASP A 104 16.21 28.27 37.11
C ASP A 104 16.27 29.05 35.79
N ARG A 105 15.89 28.44 34.67
CA ARG A 105 16.03 29.02 33.32
C ARG A 105 14.74 28.95 32.54
N GLU A 106 14.36 30.08 31.96
CA GLU A 106 13.32 30.15 30.93
C GLU A 106 13.88 29.63 29.60
N VAL A 107 13.20 28.65 29.00
CA VAL A 107 13.58 28.07 27.71
C VAL A 107 12.39 28.12 26.74
N VAL A 108 12.64 28.53 25.50
CA VAL A 108 11.65 28.46 24.44
C VAL A 108 11.65 27.07 23.81
N VAL A 109 10.48 26.43 23.78
CA VAL A 109 10.28 25.09 23.19
C VAL A 109 9.16 25.11 22.16
N PRO A 110 9.20 24.25 21.13
CA PRO A 110 8.11 24.17 20.18
C PRO A 110 6.88 23.51 20.84
N ALA A 111 5.69 24.05 20.64
CA ALA A 111 4.43 23.49 21.11
C ALA A 111 4.03 22.18 20.39
N ARG A 112 4.77 21.84 19.32
CA ARG A 112 4.59 20.61 18.53
C ARG A 112 5.95 19.96 18.31
N ILE A 113 6.08 18.70 18.70
CA ILE A 113 7.31 17.94 18.52
C ILE A 113 7.14 17.08 17.26
N PRO A 114 8.17 16.95 16.40
CA PRO A 114 8.06 16.11 15.20
C PRO A 114 7.66 14.65 15.49
N HIS A 115 7.95 14.15 16.69
CA HIS A 115 7.52 12.84 17.15
C HIS A 115 5.99 12.71 17.24
N ASP A 116 5.28 13.79 17.59
CA ASP A 116 3.82 13.80 17.72
C ASP A 116 3.13 13.50 16.38
N PHE A 117 3.78 13.85 15.26
CA PHE A 117 3.25 13.57 13.93
C PHE A 117 3.14 12.09 13.60
N ARG A 118 3.85 11.21 14.32
CA ARG A 118 3.67 9.76 14.18
C ARG A 118 2.31 9.32 14.74
N ARG A 119 1.89 9.89 15.87
CA ARG A 119 0.54 9.69 16.43
C ARG A 119 -0.53 10.27 15.50
N THR A 120 -0.28 11.44 14.92
CA THR A 120 -1.18 12.03 13.91
C THR A 120 -1.36 11.13 12.70
N ALA A 121 -0.27 10.55 12.17
CA ALA A 121 -0.35 9.65 11.02
C ALA A 121 -1.26 8.45 11.30
N VAL A 122 -1.03 7.76 12.43
CA VAL A 122 -1.84 6.60 12.85
C VAL A 122 -3.31 6.96 13.00
N ARG A 123 -3.62 8.10 13.63
CA ARG A 123 -5.00 8.58 13.76
C ARG A 123 -5.65 8.87 12.41
N ASN A 124 -4.90 9.44 11.46
CA ASN A 124 -5.41 9.73 10.13
C ASN A 124 -5.70 8.45 9.36
N LEU A 125 -4.89 7.39 9.51
CA LEU A 125 -5.15 6.09 8.90
C LEU A 125 -6.41 5.44 9.48
N GLU A 126 -6.60 5.48 10.80
CA GLU A 126 -7.82 4.97 11.44
C GLU A 126 -9.06 5.73 10.97
N ARG A 127 -8.99 7.07 10.91
CA ARG A 127 -10.09 7.93 10.40
C ARG A 127 -10.38 7.72 8.91
N ALA A 128 -9.38 7.36 8.12
CA ALA A 128 -9.58 6.94 6.73
C ALA A 128 -10.24 5.54 6.62
N GLY A 129 -10.43 4.85 7.75
CA GLY A 129 -10.97 3.50 7.79
C GLY A 129 -10.05 2.47 7.15
N ILE A 130 -8.74 2.69 7.22
CA ILE A 130 -7.73 1.75 6.74
C ILE A 130 -7.62 0.60 7.75
N PRO A 131 -7.67 -0.67 7.31
CA PRO A 131 -7.50 -1.81 8.21
C PRO A 131 -6.21 -1.72 9.02
N ARG A 132 -6.26 -2.06 10.31
CA ARG A 132 -5.12 -1.94 11.23
C ARG A 132 -3.89 -2.72 10.76
N SER A 133 -4.08 -3.90 10.18
CA SER A 133 -3.00 -4.70 9.58
C SER A 133 -2.24 -3.92 8.49
N ALA A 134 -2.96 -3.30 7.57
CA ALA A 134 -2.39 -2.47 6.51
C ALA A 134 -1.74 -1.19 7.07
N ALA A 135 -2.40 -0.51 8.01
CA ALA A 135 -1.86 0.68 8.66
C ALA A 135 -0.58 0.38 9.47
N MET A 136 -0.55 -0.76 10.16
CA MET A 136 0.63 -1.27 10.86
C MET A 136 1.77 -1.55 9.90
N ALA A 137 1.52 -2.19 8.76
CA ALA A 137 2.54 -2.43 7.74
C ALA A 137 3.11 -1.12 7.17
N MET A 138 2.24 -0.15 6.83
CA MET A 138 2.66 1.15 6.27
C MET A 138 3.51 1.99 7.24
N VAL A 139 3.11 2.09 8.52
CA VAL A 139 3.81 2.90 9.53
C VAL A 139 4.91 2.10 10.25
N GLY A 140 4.90 0.78 10.06
CA GLY A 140 5.68 -0.27 10.73
C GLY A 140 5.66 -0.16 12.24
N HIS A 141 4.46 -0.35 12.78
CA HIS A 141 4.20 -0.68 14.18
C HIS A 141 4.09 -2.20 14.30
N ARG A 142 4.80 -2.80 15.26
CA ARG A 142 4.74 -4.25 15.51
C ARG A 142 3.51 -4.68 16.30
N THR A 143 3.04 -3.80 17.20
CA THR A 143 1.92 -4.12 18.08
C THR A 143 0.78 -3.13 17.91
N GLU A 144 -0.43 -3.61 18.14
CA GLU A 144 -1.65 -2.80 18.12
C GLU A 144 -1.80 -1.89 19.35
N ALA A 145 -0.89 -1.97 20.32
CA ALA A 145 -0.96 -1.19 21.56
C ALA A 145 -1.05 0.33 21.31
N ILE A 146 -0.50 0.81 20.18
CA ILE A 146 -0.60 2.22 19.76
C ILE A 146 -2.06 2.62 19.44
N TYR A 147 -2.88 1.70 18.92
CA TYR A 147 -4.27 1.94 18.54
C TYR A 147 -5.21 1.91 19.72
N ARG A 148 -4.95 1.11 20.76
CA ARG A 148 -5.80 1.05 21.97
C ARG A 148 -6.02 2.41 22.62
N ARG A 149 -5.06 3.33 22.49
CA ARG A 149 -5.14 4.69 23.05
C ARG A 149 -5.94 5.67 22.16
N TYR A 150 -6.19 5.33 20.89
CA TYR A 150 -6.81 6.22 19.89
C TYR A 150 -8.04 5.63 19.19
N ALA A 151 -8.39 4.38 19.51
CA ALA A 151 -9.58 3.69 19.04
C ALA A 151 -10.84 4.22 19.76
N ILE A 152 -11.08 5.53 19.64
CA ILE A 152 -12.37 6.12 20.01
C ILE A 152 -13.16 6.15 18.72
N ALA A 153 -14.08 5.20 18.57
CA ALA A 153 -15.08 5.26 17.52
C ALA A 153 -16.02 6.42 17.83
N ASP A 154 -16.14 7.36 16.91
CA ASP A 154 -17.19 8.37 16.96
C ASP A 154 -18.38 7.92 16.09
N GLU A 155 -19.53 8.56 16.29
CA GLU A 155 -20.78 8.23 15.58
C GLU A 155 -20.59 8.27 14.05
N SER A 156 -19.82 9.24 13.55
CA SER A 156 -19.55 9.38 12.12
C SER A 156 -18.79 8.18 11.54
N MET A 157 -17.86 7.62 12.32
CA MET A 157 -17.11 6.42 11.96
C MET A 157 -18.01 5.18 11.90
N LEU A 158 -18.98 5.06 12.82
CA LEU A 158 -19.95 3.97 12.83
C LEU A 158 -20.90 4.03 11.63
N ILE A 159 -21.41 5.21 11.30
CA ILE A 159 -22.26 5.43 10.11
C ILE A 159 -21.49 5.06 8.83
N ALA A 160 -20.25 5.54 8.69
CA ALA A 160 -19.41 5.23 7.53
C ALA A 160 -19.08 3.72 7.45
N ALA A 161 -18.87 3.05 8.59
CA ALA A 161 -18.65 1.61 8.63
C ALA A 161 -19.91 0.83 8.20
N GLY A 162 -21.09 1.25 8.65
CA GLY A 162 -22.36 0.67 8.21
C GLY A 162 -22.58 0.78 6.71
N ALA A 163 -22.29 1.96 6.12
CA ALA A 163 -22.38 2.16 4.67
C ALA A 163 -21.42 1.25 3.88
N LYS A 164 -20.18 1.04 4.38
CA LYS A 164 -19.22 0.10 3.76
C LYS A 164 -19.70 -1.35 3.84
N LEU A 165 -20.35 -1.73 4.94
CA LEU A 165 -20.92 -3.07 5.11
C LEU A 165 -22.09 -3.31 4.15
N GLN A 166 -22.99 -2.33 4.01
CA GLN A 166 -24.09 -2.43 3.04
C GLN A 166 -23.57 -2.55 1.61
N ALA A 167 -22.57 -1.73 1.22
CA ALA A 167 -21.97 -1.81 -0.10
C ALA A 167 -21.34 -3.19 -0.39
N LEU A 168 -20.75 -3.84 0.61
CA LEU A 168 -20.27 -5.22 0.47
C LEU A 168 -21.43 -6.18 0.19
N TYR A 169 -22.52 -6.08 0.95
CA TYR A 169 -23.71 -6.91 0.74
C TYR A 169 -24.32 -6.72 -0.64
N ASP A 170 -24.44 -5.47 -1.10
CA ASP A 170 -24.98 -5.16 -2.42
C ASP A 170 -24.16 -5.80 -3.55
N VAL A 171 -22.82 -5.80 -3.43
CA VAL A 171 -21.92 -6.48 -4.38
C VAL A 171 -22.14 -8.00 -4.34
N THR A 172 -22.23 -8.60 -3.14
CA THR A 172 -22.44 -10.05 -2.99
C THR A 172 -23.85 -10.51 -3.33
N ALA A 173 -24.84 -9.61 -3.34
CA ALA A 173 -26.23 -9.89 -3.67
C ALA A 173 -26.52 -9.86 -5.19
N THR A 174 -25.52 -9.62 -6.04
CA THR A 174 -25.69 -9.75 -7.50
C THR A 174 -26.00 -11.21 -7.84
N PRO A 175 -27.17 -11.52 -8.42
CA PRO A 175 -27.68 -12.87 -8.49
C PRO A 175 -26.84 -13.77 -9.41
N SER A 176 -26.79 -15.05 -9.02
CA SER A 176 -26.30 -16.16 -9.82
C SER A 176 -26.87 -16.08 -11.24
N ARG A 177 -25.96 -16.07 -12.22
CA ARG A 177 -26.23 -16.23 -13.65
C ARG A 177 -27.28 -17.34 -13.83
N THR A 178 -28.47 -17.00 -14.32
CA THR A 178 -29.54 -17.95 -14.60
C THR A 178 -29.00 -19.06 -15.50
N VAL A 179 -28.80 -20.25 -14.93
CA VAL A 179 -28.46 -21.44 -15.70
C VAL A 179 -29.75 -21.90 -16.34
N VAL A 180 -29.95 -21.55 -17.62
CA VAL A 180 -31.04 -22.10 -18.43
C VAL A 180 -30.74 -23.58 -18.65
N PRO A 181 -31.62 -24.51 -18.24
CA PRO A 181 -31.43 -25.93 -18.52
C PRO A 181 -31.41 -26.15 -20.04
N MET A 182 -30.38 -26.80 -20.54
CA MET A 182 -30.30 -27.21 -21.95
C MET A 182 -31.37 -28.29 -22.21
N PRO A 183 -32.26 -28.15 -23.21
CA PRO A 183 -33.32 -29.12 -23.44
C PRO A 183 -32.72 -30.47 -23.84
N ALA A 184 -33.11 -31.53 -23.12
CA ALA A 184 -32.70 -32.89 -23.42
C ALA A 184 -33.24 -33.30 -24.79
N ASN A 185 -32.34 -33.55 -25.74
CA ASN A 185 -32.69 -34.02 -27.06
C ASN A 185 -33.20 -35.46 -26.96
N ARG A 186 -34.51 -35.65 -27.13
CA ARG A 186 -35.15 -36.98 -27.06
C ARG A 186 -34.84 -37.71 -28.36
N ALA A 187 -33.83 -38.58 -28.34
CA ALA A 187 -33.55 -39.47 -29.47
C ALA A 187 -34.74 -40.41 -29.68
N VAL A 188 -35.51 -40.16 -30.74
CA VAL A 188 -36.52 -41.10 -31.23
C VAL A 188 -35.77 -42.19 -32.00
N PHE A 189 -35.61 -43.36 -31.39
CA PHE A 189 -35.16 -44.55 -32.12
C PHE A 189 -36.37 -45.11 -32.88
N ALA A 190 -36.42 -44.83 -34.19
CA ALA A 190 -37.30 -45.54 -35.10
C ALA A 190 -36.64 -46.90 -35.45
N THR A 191 -37.26 -48.00 -35.04
CA THR A 191 -36.84 -49.35 -35.41
C THR A 191 -37.40 -49.70 -36.79
N GLY A 192 -36.61 -49.45 -37.84
CA GLY A 192 -36.80 -50.05 -39.15
C GLY A 192 -35.99 -51.34 -39.26
N ARG A 193 -36.65 -52.46 -39.55
CA ARG A 193 -36.00 -53.73 -39.94
C ARG A 193 -35.81 -53.73 -41.45
N ASP A 194 -34.57 -53.88 -41.90
CA ASP A 194 -34.28 -54.26 -43.27
C ASP A 194 -33.80 -55.71 -43.31
N GLU A 195 -34.38 -56.45 -44.25
CA GLU A 195 -34.12 -57.84 -44.55
C GLU A 195 -32.84 -57.91 -45.40
N ASN A 196 -31.69 -58.13 -44.75
CA ASN A 196 -30.50 -58.80 -45.30
C ASN A 196 -29.36 -58.63 -44.29
N GLY A 197 -29.03 -59.72 -43.57
CA GLY A 197 -28.02 -59.73 -42.52
C GLY A 197 -26.61 -59.44 -43.06
N ALA A 198 -26.17 -58.20 -42.92
CA ALA A 198 -24.76 -57.82 -42.92
C ALA A 198 -24.58 -56.53 -42.09
N SER A 199 -23.99 -56.64 -40.90
CA SER A 199 -23.71 -55.49 -40.04
C SER A 199 -22.37 -54.87 -40.44
N SER A 200 -22.39 -53.70 -41.07
CA SER A 200 -21.22 -52.86 -41.29
C SER A 200 -21.29 -51.63 -40.38
N VAL A 201 -20.37 -51.52 -39.42
CA VAL A 201 -20.21 -50.34 -38.56
C VAL A 201 -19.33 -49.33 -39.28
N GLN A 202 -19.90 -48.23 -39.77
CA GLN A 202 -19.14 -47.05 -40.18
C GLN A 202 -19.15 -46.01 -39.06
N VAL A 203 -17.98 -45.76 -38.48
CA VAL A 203 -17.72 -44.70 -37.50
C VAL A 203 -17.51 -43.38 -38.25
N GLY A 204 -18.55 -42.54 -38.27
CA GLY A 204 -18.45 -41.16 -38.72
C GLY A 204 -17.83 -40.27 -37.63
N ARG A 205 -16.59 -39.84 -37.85
CA ARG A 205 -15.89 -38.79 -37.07
C ARG A 205 -16.74 -37.51 -37.01
N SER A 206 -16.94 -36.98 -35.80
CA SER A 206 -17.17 -35.54 -35.62
C SER A 206 -16.08 -34.98 -34.71
N GLU A 207 -15.52 -33.86 -35.16
CA GLU A 207 -14.30 -33.24 -34.65
C GLU A 207 -14.55 -32.55 -33.29
N GLY A 208 -14.03 -33.15 -32.24
CA GLY A 208 -13.86 -32.51 -30.93
C GLY A 208 -12.45 -31.93 -30.82
N SER A 209 -12.33 -30.62 -31.08
CA SER A 209 -11.13 -29.83 -30.77
C SER A 209 -10.77 -29.99 -29.28
N THR A 210 -9.76 -30.80 -29.02
CA THR A 210 -9.12 -30.93 -27.71
C THR A 210 -7.84 -30.13 -27.75
N LEU A 211 -7.82 -28.98 -27.08
CA LEU A 211 -6.58 -28.27 -26.74
C LEU A 211 -5.74 -29.19 -25.85
N LYS A 212 -4.77 -29.88 -26.47
CA LYS A 212 -3.72 -30.60 -25.77
C LYS A 212 -2.67 -29.59 -25.31
N LEU A 213 -2.47 -29.52 -24.00
CA LEU A 213 -1.28 -28.97 -23.38
C LEU A 213 -0.03 -29.67 -23.93
N SER A 214 1.01 -28.90 -24.24
CA SER A 214 2.31 -29.41 -24.69
C SER A 214 3.13 -29.95 -23.52
N ASP A 215 3.81 -31.07 -23.75
CA ASP A 215 4.69 -31.83 -22.84
C ASP A 215 5.98 -31.08 -22.38
N SER A 216 5.99 -29.75 -22.42
CA SER A 216 7.12 -28.91 -21.99
C SER A 216 6.96 -28.30 -20.59
N GLU A 217 5.82 -28.48 -19.90
CA GLU A 217 5.57 -27.91 -18.56
C GLU A 217 5.51 -28.94 -17.42
N LEU A 218 5.81 -30.22 -17.68
CA LEU A 218 5.69 -31.31 -16.69
C LEU A 218 7.00 -31.80 -16.06
N ARG A 219 8.13 -31.06 -16.19
CA ARG A 219 9.44 -31.50 -15.65
C ARG A 219 10.27 -30.44 -14.92
N GLU A 220 9.65 -29.58 -14.10
CA GLU A 220 10.42 -28.85 -13.07
C GLU A 220 9.62 -28.62 -11.77
N ARG A 221 8.87 -29.64 -11.36
CA ARG A 221 8.30 -29.77 -10.01
C ARG A 221 8.75 -31.08 -9.35
N THR A 222 10.05 -31.31 -9.37
CA THR A 222 10.73 -32.26 -8.48
C THR A 222 12.13 -31.70 -8.22
N GLU A 223 12.31 -31.15 -7.02
CA GLU A 223 13.56 -30.75 -6.33
C GLU A 223 13.67 -29.26 -5.92
N LYS A 224 13.00 -28.92 -4.80
CA LYS A 224 13.51 -28.20 -3.61
C LYS A 224 12.37 -27.59 -2.81
#